data_AF-A0A2N1MA02-F1
#
_entry.id   AF-A0A2N1MA02-F1
#
_cell.length_a   1.000
_cell.length_b   1.000
_cell.length_c   1.000
_cell.angle_alpha   90.00
_cell.angle_beta   90.00
_cell.angle_gamma   90.00
#
_symmetry.space_group_name_H-M   'P 1'
#
loop_
_entity.id
_entity.type
_entity.pdbx_description
1 polymer ?
#
loop_
_entity_poly.entity_id
_entity_poly.type
_entity_poly.pdbx_seq_one_letter_code
_entity_poly.pdbx_strand_id
1 'polypeptide(L)'
;WSFPKVCQLYGLGESDDPSLSVFPPFTCEYKELEEDSSKAILKHLTAELNARLKAIPISGNEASKSQYVCSYLVAGVNLYERKFELRPEKNITGPNGHGPVDFAIDLLQTAKTVGVTEVKDEDFFKGIAQNAVQLESALSNRKRKANEMEEESVFVGKVFGIITDAEKWYFMECSLDDQDRLRFKLSEPIVVVYKDENMENMVRKVLGHIAWLLEEVQKPDSASQSEERAIKKPRSSGNLKEKSDTVVKS
;
A
#
# COMPACT_ATOMS: atom_id res chain seq x y z
N TRP A 1 -5.53 16.88 -11.44
CA TRP A 1 -4.43 17.46 -10.66
C TRP A 1 -3.18 17.57 -11.51
N SER A 2 -2.42 18.66 -11.41
CA SER A 2 -1.08 18.78 -12.00
C SER A 2 -0.03 18.57 -10.91
N PHE A 3 1.19 18.17 -11.30
CA PHE A 3 2.27 17.91 -10.35
C PHE A 3 2.64 19.09 -9.45
N PRO A 4 2.85 20.33 -9.96
CA PRO A 4 3.16 21.48 -9.10
C PRO A 4 2.06 21.76 -8.06
N LYS A 5 0.79 21.65 -8.48
CA LYS A 5 -0.35 21.85 -7.58
C LYS A 5 -0.42 20.80 -6.46
N VAL A 6 -0.04 19.56 -6.76
CA VAL A 6 0.04 18.49 -5.75
C VAL A 6 1.20 18.72 -4.78
N CYS A 7 2.35 19.18 -5.29
CA CYS A 7 3.47 19.55 -4.43
C CYS A 7 3.10 20.66 -3.45
N GLN A 8 2.43 21.71 -3.92
CA GLN A 8 1.93 22.81 -3.07
C GLN A 8 0.87 22.30 -2.08
N LEU A 9 -0.11 21.52 -2.55
CA LEU A 9 -1.20 20.97 -1.72
C LEU A 9 -0.67 20.19 -0.50
N TYR A 10 0.38 19.38 -0.70
CA TYR A 10 0.95 18.54 0.34
C TYR A 10 2.23 19.12 0.99
N GLY A 11 2.55 20.39 0.72
CA GLY A 11 3.71 21.07 1.31
C GLY A 11 5.06 20.42 0.95
N LEU A 12 5.15 19.79 -0.22
CA LEU A 12 6.38 19.18 -0.76
C LEU A 12 7.28 20.22 -1.42
N GLY A 13 6.70 21.32 -1.93
CA GLY A 13 7.44 22.42 -2.53
C GLY A 13 6.53 23.47 -3.16
N GLU A 14 7.05 24.69 -3.29
CA GLU A 14 6.32 25.86 -3.80
C GLU A 14 6.64 26.20 -5.27
N SER A 15 7.57 25.46 -5.90
CA SER A 15 7.99 25.71 -7.29
C SER A 15 6.87 25.43 -8.30
N ASP A 16 6.75 26.28 -9.31
CA ASP A 16 5.87 26.04 -10.47
C ASP A 16 6.40 24.94 -11.41
N ASP A 17 7.68 24.59 -11.27
CA ASP A 17 8.34 23.48 -11.99
C ASP A 17 9.18 22.64 -10.99
N PRO A 18 8.53 21.82 -10.15
CA PRO A 18 9.24 20.98 -9.18
C PRO A 18 9.80 19.73 -9.86
N SER A 19 10.98 19.29 -9.42
CA SER A 19 11.54 17.98 -9.76
C SER A 19 10.95 16.87 -8.87
N LEU A 20 11.18 15.60 -9.22
CA LEU A 20 10.76 14.46 -8.38
C LEU A 20 11.44 14.43 -7.00
N SER A 21 12.60 15.09 -6.85
CA SER A 21 13.35 15.13 -5.58
C SER A 21 12.67 15.94 -4.47
N VAL A 22 11.53 16.60 -4.76
CA VAL A 22 10.67 17.19 -3.71
C VAL A 22 10.02 16.13 -2.83
N PHE A 23 9.88 14.89 -3.34
CA PHE A 23 9.46 13.76 -2.53
C PHE A 23 10.65 13.26 -1.71
N PRO A 24 10.48 13.08 -0.38
CA PRO A 24 11.44 12.33 0.41
C PRO A 24 11.69 10.93 -0.19
N PRO A 25 12.94 10.42 -0.14
CA PRO A 25 13.26 9.14 -0.74
C PRO A 25 12.54 8.01 -0.02
N PHE A 26 12.01 7.07 -0.80
CA PHE A 26 11.44 5.82 -0.31
C PHE A 26 12.38 4.66 -0.59
N THR A 27 12.92 4.06 0.47
CA THR A 27 13.59 2.77 0.38
C THR A 27 12.52 1.67 0.35
N CYS A 28 11.92 1.47 -0.83
CA CYS A 28 11.10 0.29 -1.08
C CYS A 28 12.03 -0.91 -1.13
N GLU A 29 12.07 -1.71 -0.06
CA GLU A 29 12.88 -2.93 -0.06
C GLU A 29 12.27 -3.98 -1.00
N TYR A 30 12.92 -5.13 -1.11
CA TYR A 30 12.43 -6.23 -1.94
C TYR A 30 12.34 -7.50 -1.10
N LYS A 31 11.28 -8.26 -1.33
CA LYS A 31 11.13 -9.59 -0.76
C LYS A 31 11.83 -10.62 -1.65
N GLU A 32 12.68 -11.45 -1.05
CA GLU A 32 13.24 -12.61 -1.73
C GLU A 32 12.15 -13.66 -2.00
N LEU A 33 12.11 -14.19 -3.22
CA LEU A 33 11.09 -15.14 -3.70
C LEU A 33 11.67 -16.56 -3.72
N GLU A 34 12.18 -17.02 -2.57
CA GLU A 34 12.92 -18.29 -2.47
C GLU A 34 12.06 -19.52 -2.23
N GLU A 35 10.84 -19.35 -1.71
CA GLU A 35 9.90 -20.45 -1.52
C GLU A 35 9.47 -21.07 -2.85
N ASP A 36 9.27 -22.39 -2.88
CA ASP A 36 8.89 -23.11 -4.11
C ASP A 36 7.59 -22.58 -4.73
N SER A 37 6.62 -22.19 -3.89
CA SER A 37 5.37 -21.54 -4.32
C SER A 37 5.64 -20.20 -5.00
N SER A 38 6.48 -19.36 -4.40
CA SER A 38 6.88 -18.04 -4.93
C SER A 38 7.66 -18.17 -6.24
N LYS A 39 8.57 -19.16 -6.32
CA LYS A 39 9.32 -19.51 -7.54
C LYS A 39 8.39 -19.96 -8.67
N ALA A 40 7.36 -20.75 -8.35
CA ALA A 40 6.37 -21.19 -9.33
C ALA A 40 5.55 -20.01 -9.89
N ILE A 41 5.11 -19.09 -9.02
CA ILE A 41 4.40 -17.85 -9.42
C ILE A 41 5.28 -16.99 -10.34
N LEU A 42 6.54 -16.77 -9.97
CA LEU A 42 7.47 -16.01 -10.81
C LEU A 42 7.68 -16.66 -12.18
N LYS A 43 7.85 -17.99 -12.23
CA LYS A 43 8.00 -18.70 -13.50
C LYS A 43 6.76 -18.54 -14.38
N HIS A 44 5.57 -18.58 -13.78
CA HIS A 44 4.31 -18.35 -14.50
C HIS A 44 4.23 -16.92 -15.04
N LEU A 45 4.53 -15.91 -14.21
CA LEU A 45 4.60 -14.51 -14.62
C LEU A 45 5.55 -14.32 -15.80
N THR A 46 6.78 -14.84 -15.71
CA THR A 46 7.78 -14.73 -16.79
C THR A 46 7.29 -15.39 -18.09
N ALA A 47 6.62 -16.55 -18.00
CA ALA A 47 6.04 -17.20 -19.17
C ALA A 47 4.90 -16.38 -19.80
N GLU A 48 4.03 -15.79 -18.97
CA GLU A 48 2.94 -14.92 -19.42
C GLU A 48 3.45 -13.65 -20.11
N LEU A 49 4.43 -12.96 -19.51
CA LEU A 49 5.05 -11.77 -20.09
C LEU A 49 5.70 -12.09 -21.44
N ASN A 50 6.41 -13.21 -21.56
CA ASN A 50 6.98 -13.68 -22.83
C ASN A 50 5.92 -13.99 -23.88
N ALA A 51 4.78 -14.55 -23.50
CA ALA A 51 3.67 -14.79 -24.40
C ALA A 51 3.06 -13.46 -24.90
N ARG A 52 2.86 -12.49 -24.00
CA ARG A 52 2.36 -11.15 -24.33
C ARG A 52 3.30 -10.41 -25.28
N LEU A 53 4.62 -10.46 -25.05
CA LEU A 53 5.62 -9.82 -25.92
C LEU A 53 5.58 -10.30 -27.38
N LYS A 54 5.08 -11.52 -27.64
CA LYS A 54 4.93 -12.07 -29.00
C LYS A 54 3.70 -11.52 -29.72
N ALA A 55 2.70 -11.04 -28.99
CA ALA A 55 1.38 -10.66 -29.53
C ALA A 55 1.04 -9.17 -29.35
N ILE A 56 1.54 -8.54 -28.29
CA ILE A 56 1.22 -7.16 -27.88
C ILE A 56 2.55 -6.42 -27.75
N PRO A 57 2.87 -5.43 -28.59
CA PRO A 57 4.10 -4.66 -28.45
C PRO A 57 4.18 -3.92 -27.09
N ILE A 58 5.32 -4.00 -26.39
CA ILE A 58 5.54 -3.26 -25.13
C ILE A 58 5.58 -1.74 -25.35
N SER A 59 6.07 -1.31 -26.53
CA SER A 59 6.02 0.08 -27.00
C SER A 59 4.63 0.53 -27.44
N GLY A 60 3.58 -0.21 -27.05
CA GLY A 60 2.20 0.16 -27.32
C GLY A 60 1.71 1.25 -26.37
N ASN A 61 0.46 1.65 -26.56
CA ASN A 61 -0.21 2.64 -25.71
C ASN A 61 -0.43 2.17 -24.27
N GLU A 62 -0.97 3.07 -23.43
CA GLU A 62 -1.30 2.80 -22.03
C GLU A 62 -2.15 1.54 -21.81
N ALA A 63 -3.10 1.24 -22.72
CA ALA A 63 -3.90 0.01 -22.65
C ALA A 63 -3.07 -1.26 -22.89
N SER A 64 -2.11 -1.20 -23.80
CA SER A 64 -1.16 -2.30 -24.06
C SER A 64 -0.22 -2.49 -22.88
N LYS A 65 0.31 -1.41 -22.32
CA LYS A 65 1.16 -1.43 -21.11
C LYS A 65 0.41 -1.99 -19.90
N SER A 66 -0.86 -1.64 -19.74
CA SER A 66 -1.75 -2.15 -18.67
C SER A 66 -1.87 -3.67 -18.67
N GLN A 67 -1.76 -4.33 -19.83
CA GLN A 67 -1.77 -5.79 -19.93
C GLN A 67 -0.55 -6.43 -19.24
N TYR A 68 0.62 -5.80 -19.34
CA TYR A 68 1.83 -6.24 -18.65
C TYR A 68 1.74 -5.97 -17.16
N VAL A 69 1.32 -4.75 -16.79
CA VAL A 69 1.16 -4.33 -15.39
C VAL A 69 0.21 -5.26 -14.66
N CYS A 70 -0.93 -5.60 -15.26
CA CYS A 70 -1.90 -6.53 -14.71
C CYS A 70 -1.27 -7.89 -14.36
N SER A 71 -0.40 -8.44 -15.22
CA SER A 71 0.30 -9.71 -14.94
C SER A 71 1.15 -9.62 -13.66
N TYR A 72 1.89 -8.53 -13.46
CA TYR A 72 2.67 -8.33 -12.23
C TYR A 72 1.77 -8.23 -10.98
N LEU A 73 0.68 -7.47 -11.08
CA LEU A 73 -0.23 -7.28 -9.94
C LEU A 73 -0.96 -8.58 -9.58
N VAL A 74 -1.40 -9.37 -10.58
CA VAL A 74 -1.98 -10.70 -10.38
C VAL A 74 -0.99 -11.62 -9.70
N ALA A 75 0.26 -11.67 -10.20
CA ALA A 75 1.31 -12.45 -9.57
C ALA A 75 1.57 -12.01 -8.11
N GLY A 76 1.64 -10.69 -7.87
CA GLY A 76 1.87 -10.12 -6.54
C GLY A 76 0.76 -10.47 -5.55
N VAL A 77 -0.50 -10.35 -5.95
CA VAL A 77 -1.66 -10.75 -5.12
C VAL A 77 -1.66 -12.25 -4.87
N ASN A 78 -1.33 -13.07 -5.87
CA ASN A 78 -1.29 -14.53 -5.75
C ASN A 78 -0.19 -15.04 -4.80
N LEU A 79 0.84 -14.23 -4.47
CA LEU A 79 1.80 -14.56 -3.41
C LEU A 79 1.14 -14.65 -2.02
N TYR A 80 -0.04 -14.05 -1.84
CA TYR A 80 -0.74 -13.96 -0.57
C TYR A 80 -2.19 -14.44 -0.73
N GLU A 81 -2.33 -15.73 -1.03
CA GLU A 81 -3.62 -16.36 -1.28
C GLU A 81 -4.72 -15.90 -0.30
N ARG A 82 -5.84 -15.46 -0.87
CA ARG A 82 -7.05 -15.03 -0.14
C ARG A 82 -6.85 -13.86 0.83
N LYS A 83 -5.78 -13.08 0.71
CA LYS A 83 -5.60 -11.84 1.48
C LYS A 83 -5.98 -10.57 0.72
N PHE A 84 -5.72 -10.53 -0.58
CA PHE A 84 -5.95 -9.34 -1.40
C PHE A 84 -6.86 -9.63 -2.60
N GLU A 85 -7.56 -8.58 -3.05
CA GLU A 85 -8.35 -8.56 -4.28
C GLU A 85 -7.78 -7.48 -5.21
N LEU A 86 -7.42 -7.88 -6.44
CA LEU A 86 -7.06 -6.93 -7.50
C LEU A 86 -8.35 -6.44 -8.19
N ARG A 87 -8.52 -5.13 -8.27
CA ARG A 87 -9.71 -4.48 -8.83
C ARG A 87 -9.34 -3.51 -9.94
N PRO A 88 -9.44 -3.92 -11.21
CA PRO A 88 -9.30 -3.02 -12.34
C PRO A 88 -10.38 -1.93 -12.31
N GLU A 89 -10.05 -0.72 -12.75
CA GLU A 89 -10.99 0.41 -12.92
C GLU A 89 -11.81 0.76 -11.66
N LYS A 90 -11.26 0.50 -10.46
CA LYS A 90 -11.97 0.83 -9.21
C LYS A 90 -12.11 2.34 -9.08
N ASN A 91 -13.33 2.82 -8.82
CA ASN A 91 -13.53 4.22 -8.47
C ASN A 91 -13.01 4.53 -7.07
N ILE A 92 -12.07 5.47 -6.97
CA ILE A 92 -11.68 6.12 -5.72
C ILE A 92 -12.56 7.37 -5.54
N THR A 93 -12.92 7.67 -4.30
CA THR A 93 -13.70 8.85 -3.96
C THR A 93 -13.12 9.47 -2.70
N GLY A 94 -12.75 10.74 -2.77
CA GLY A 94 -12.23 11.50 -1.65
C GLY A 94 -12.19 12.99 -1.96
N PRO A 95 -11.69 13.81 -1.03
CA PRO A 95 -11.74 15.26 -1.15
C PRO A 95 -10.93 15.77 -2.34
N ASN A 96 -9.73 15.23 -2.54
CA ASN A 96 -8.84 15.63 -3.64
C ASN A 96 -8.79 14.57 -4.75
N GLY A 97 -8.69 13.28 -4.41
CA GLY A 97 -8.65 12.20 -5.40
C GLY A 97 -10.02 11.62 -5.69
N HIS A 98 -10.39 11.52 -6.97
CA HIS A 98 -11.65 10.93 -7.40
C HIS A 98 -11.55 10.37 -8.81
N GLY A 99 -12.37 9.37 -9.10
CA GLY A 99 -12.47 8.71 -10.40
C GLY A 99 -11.85 7.31 -10.43
N PRO A 100 -11.90 6.64 -11.59
CA PRO A 100 -11.35 5.30 -11.74
C PRO A 100 -9.82 5.35 -11.68
N VAL A 101 -9.22 4.38 -10.99
CA VAL A 101 -7.79 4.05 -11.08
C VAL A 101 -7.62 2.87 -12.04
N ASP A 102 -6.45 2.72 -12.67
CA ASP A 102 -6.21 1.56 -13.55
C ASP A 102 -6.35 0.25 -12.78
N PHE A 103 -5.72 0.18 -11.60
CA PHE A 103 -5.88 -0.93 -10.68
C PHE A 103 -5.87 -0.46 -9.23
N ALA A 104 -6.75 -1.03 -8.41
CA ALA A 104 -6.68 -0.96 -6.97
C ALA A 104 -6.38 -2.36 -6.41
N ILE A 105 -5.68 -2.41 -5.28
CA ILE A 105 -5.56 -3.62 -4.47
C ILE A 105 -6.29 -3.39 -3.16
N ASP A 106 -7.28 -4.22 -2.89
CA ASP A 106 -8.05 -4.20 -1.66
C ASP A 106 -7.65 -5.37 -0.76
N LEU A 107 -7.77 -5.16 0.55
CA LEU A 107 -7.75 -6.26 1.50
C LEU A 107 -9.09 -6.97 1.52
N LEU A 108 -9.08 -8.29 1.33
CA LEU A 108 -10.29 -9.09 1.29
C LEU A 108 -11.08 -9.03 2.59
N GLN A 109 -10.41 -8.96 3.74
CA GLN A 109 -11.08 -8.94 5.05
C GLN A 109 -11.89 -7.66 5.29
N THR A 110 -11.42 -6.52 4.77
CA THR A 110 -11.98 -5.20 5.14
C THR A 110 -12.50 -4.40 3.95
N ALA A 111 -12.30 -4.88 2.73
CA ALA A 111 -12.51 -4.16 1.46
C ALA A 111 -11.79 -2.80 1.40
N LYS A 112 -10.79 -2.57 2.27
CA LYS A 112 -9.99 -1.33 2.28
C LYS A 112 -8.98 -1.38 1.15
N THR A 113 -8.88 -0.29 0.39
CA THR A 113 -7.83 -0.10 -0.61
C THR A 113 -6.50 0.17 0.07
N VAL A 114 -5.52 -0.67 -0.25
CA VAL A 114 -4.15 -0.59 0.27
C VAL A 114 -3.13 -0.24 -0.81
N GLY A 115 -3.47 -0.51 -2.07
CA GLY A 115 -2.63 -0.22 -3.22
C GLY A 115 -3.41 0.49 -4.32
N VAL A 116 -2.80 1.48 -4.98
CA VAL A 116 -3.33 2.11 -6.19
C VAL A 116 -2.26 2.14 -7.27
N THR A 117 -2.57 1.66 -8.47
CA THR A 117 -1.68 1.67 -9.61
C THR A 117 -2.20 2.59 -10.71
N GLU A 118 -1.32 3.45 -11.20
CA GLU A 118 -1.53 4.34 -12.34
C GLU A 118 -0.54 3.96 -13.44
N VAL A 119 -1.06 3.46 -14.56
CA VAL A 119 -0.30 3.18 -15.77
C VAL A 119 -0.17 4.49 -16.55
N LYS A 120 1.04 4.81 -17.02
CA LYS A 120 1.31 6.02 -17.80
C LYS A 120 2.26 5.69 -18.92
N ASP A 121 1.99 6.18 -20.13
CA ASP A 121 2.88 5.96 -21.28
C ASP A 121 4.12 6.89 -21.25
N GLU A 122 3.90 8.19 -21.04
CA GLU A 122 4.96 9.22 -21.13
C GLU A 122 4.99 10.20 -19.94
N ASP A 123 3.83 10.64 -19.44
CA ASP A 123 3.74 11.70 -18.41
C ASP A 123 3.69 11.13 -16.98
N PHE A 124 4.86 10.72 -16.47
CA PHE A 124 5.02 10.23 -15.10
C PHE A 124 4.67 11.29 -14.04
N PHE A 125 4.90 12.57 -14.30
CA PHE A 125 4.59 13.65 -13.35
C PHE A 125 3.09 13.74 -13.11
N LYS A 126 2.29 13.66 -14.18
CA LYS A 126 0.83 13.56 -14.07
C LYS A 126 0.40 12.27 -13.35
N GLY A 127 1.03 11.13 -13.65
CA GLY A 127 0.76 9.88 -12.94
C GLY A 127 1.01 9.96 -11.44
N ILE A 128 2.15 10.52 -11.03
CA ILE A 128 2.52 10.72 -9.63
C ILE A 128 1.54 11.67 -8.94
N ALA A 129 1.16 12.76 -9.61
CA ALA A 129 0.18 13.72 -9.09
C ALA A 129 -1.20 13.08 -8.88
N GLN A 130 -1.68 12.30 -9.85
CA GLN A 130 -2.95 11.58 -9.75
C GLN A 130 -2.91 10.53 -8.65
N ASN A 131 -1.85 9.73 -8.62
CA ASN A 131 -1.68 8.65 -7.65
C ASN A 131 -1.65 9.21 -6.23
N ALA A 132 -0.88 10.28 -5.95
CA ALA A 132 -0.80 10.89 -4.62
C ALA A 132 -2.17 11.30 -4.05
N VAL A 133 -3.03 11.95 -4.85
CA VAL A 133 -4.36 12.38 -4.39
C VAL A 133 -5.34 11.22 -4.22
N GLN A 134 -5.20 10.16 -5.03
CA GLN A 134 -6.00 8.94 -4.88
C GLN A 134 -5.56 8.14 -3.66
N LEU A 135 -4.26 8.10 -3.36
CA LEU A 135 -3.74 7.51 -2.13
C LEU A 135 -4.26 8.24 -0.90
N GLU A 136 -4.21 9.58 -0.86
CA GLU A 136 -4.85 10.36 0.22
C GLU A 136 -6.30 9.90 0.42
N SER A 137 -7.05 9.76 -0.67
CA SER A 137 -8.48 9.45 -0.63
C SER A 137 -8.73 8.03 -0.11
N ALA A 138 -7.93 7.05 -0.53
CA ALA A 138 -7.95 5.69 0.00
C ALA A 138 -7.61 5.66 1.50
N LEU A 139 -6.63 6.47 1.91
CA LEU A 139 -6.11 6.62 3.26
C LEU A 139 -7.10 7.36 4.18
N SER A 140 -7.88 8.30 3.64
CA SER A 140 -8.83 9.16 4.38
C SER A 140 -10.25 8.60 4.50
N ASN A 141 -10.70 7.74 3.56
CA ASN A 141 -11.98 7.02 3.67
C ASN A 141 -12.07 6.13 4.93
N ARG A 142 -10.96 5.98 5.65
CA ARG A 142 -10.89 5.36 6.97
C ARG A 142 -11.60 6.14 8.07
N LYS A 143 -11.72 7.48 7.98
CA LYS A 143 -12.21 8.33 9.10
C LYS A 143 -13.74 8.38 9.28
N ARG A 144 -14.55 7.71 8.45
CA ARG A 144 -16.03 7.85 8.48
C ARG A 144 -16.81 6.88 9.39
N LYS A 145 -16.16 5.93 10.08
CA LYS A 145 -16.84 5.00 11.00
C LYS A 145 -16.40 5.14 12.47
N ALA A 146 -16.46 6.36 13.01
CA ALA A 146 -16.15 6.62 14.43
C ALA A 146 -17.28 6.23 15.41
N ASN A 147 -18.43 5.75 14.93
CA ASN A 147 -19.61 5.42 15.77
C ASN A 147 -19.84 3.92 15.99
N GLU A 148 -18.94 3.04 15.54
CA GLU A 148 -18.95 1.61 15.88
C GLU A 148 -17.74 1.36 16.79
N MET A 149 -18.00 1.07 18.06
CA MET A 149 -17.01 0.86 19.12
C MET A 149 -15.99 -0.23 18.77
N GLU A 150 -14.73 0.02 19.14
CA GLU A 150 -13.70 -0.97 19.47
C GLU A 150 -13.63 -2.22 18.56
N GLU A 151 -13.28 -2.03 17.29
CA GLU A 151 -12.38 -3.00 16.66
C GLU A 151 -10.96 -2.45 16.77
N GLU A 152 -10.24 -3.04 17.72
CA GLU A 152 -8.79 -3.11 17.85
C GLU A 152 -8.07 -2.72 16.54
N SER A 153 -7.12 -1.80 16.65
CA SER A 153 -6.41 -1.09 15.58
C SER A 153 -5.58 -2.01 14.67
N VAL A 154 -6.21 -2.90 13.91
CA VAL A 154 -5.51 -3.90 13.08
C VAL A 154 -4.99 -3.29 11.77
N PHE A 155 -5.21 -1.99 11.51
CA PHE A 155 -4.88 -1.41 10.21
C PHE A 155 -3.98 -0.18 10.21
N VAL A 156 -2.81 -0.40 9.61
CA VAL A 156 -1.66 0.49 9.43
C VAL A 156 -2.07 1.83 8.84
N GLY A 157 -1.52 2.91 9.36
CA GLY A 157 -1.65 4.27 8.84
C GLY A 157 -1.10 4.50 7.42
N LYS A 158 -0.96 3.47 6.56
CA LYS A 158 -0.29 3.52 5.26
C LYS A 158 -1.08 2.90 4.10
N VAL A 159 -0.87 3.43 2.90
CA VAL A 159 -1.21 2.83 1.59
C VAL A 159 -0.03 3.03 0.63
N PHE A 160 0.04 2.26 -0.44
CA PHE A 160 1.09 2.40 -1.46
C PHE A 160 0.56 2.69 -2.85
N GLY A 161 1.39 3.36 -3.64
CA GLY A 161 1.18 3.70 -5.03
C GLY A 161 2.17 2.99 -5.94
N ILE A 162 1.73 2.63 -7.14
CA ILE A 162 2.61 2.19 -8.23
C ILE A 162 2.33 3.10 -9.43
N ILE A 163 3.39 3.71 -9.98
CA ILE A 163 3.30 4.51 -11.21
C ILE A 163 4.26 3.90 -12.21
N THR A 164 3.74 3.45 -13.35
CA THR A 164 4.55 2.66 -14.29
C THR A 164 4.09 2.76 -15.74
N ASP A 165 5.04 2.61 -16.65
CA ASP A 165 4.80 2.39 -18.07
C ASP A 165 5.04 0.92 -18.49
N ALA A 166 5.03 0.01 -17.51
CA ALA A 166 5.46 -1.38 -17.56
C ALA A 166 6.98 -1.62 -17.71
N GLU A 167 7.77 -0.61 -18.07
CA GLU A 167 9.24 -0.69 -18.18
C GLU A 167 9.92 -0.02 -16.97
N LYS A 168 9.50 1.18 -16.59
CA LYS A 168 9.91 1.93 -15.40
C LYS A 168 8.83 1.85 -14.33
N TRP A 169 9.24 1.56 -13.10
CA TRP A 169 8.34 1.34 -11.97
C TRP A 169 8.74 2.22 -10.80
N TYR A 170 7.88 3.19 -10.48
CA TYR A 170 7.99 4.01 -9.28
C TYR A 170 7.03 3.47 -8.20
N PHE A 171 7.50 3.45 -6.97
CA PHE A 171 6.72 3.07 -5.80
C PHE A 171 6.56 4.26 -4.87
N MET A 172 5.34 4.51 -4.41
CA MET A 172 5.02 5.60 -3.50
C MET A 172 4.48 5.05 -2.18
N GLU A 173 4.96 5.57 -1.05
CA GLU A 173 4.33 5.36 0.27
C GLU A 173 3.50 6.61 0.58
N CYS A 174 2.24 6.42 0.99
CA CYS A 174 1.40 7.45 1.59
C CYS A 174 1.02 7.02 3.00
N SER A 175 1.29 7.87 3.99
CA SER A 175 1.07 7.57 5.40
C SER A 175 0.60 8.78 6.20
N LEU A 176 0.14 8.57 7.44
CA LEU A 176 -0.06 9.64 8.42
C LEU A 176 1.11 9.65 9.40
N ASP A 177 1.56 10.85 9.77
CA ASP A 177 2.42 11.00 10.94
C ASP A 177 1.60 11.06 12.24
N ASP A 178 2.28 11.13 13.39
CA ASP A 178 1.66 11.16 14.73
C ASP A 178 0.72 12.37 14.94
N GLN A 179 0.77 13.36 14.05
CA GLN A 179 -0.08 14.55 14.05
C GLN A 179 -1.19 14.46 13.00
N ASP A 180 -1.47 13.26 12.48
CA ASP A 180 -2.50 13.01 11.48
C ASP A 180 -2.24 13.73 10.13
N ARG A 181 -0.98 14.11 9.85
CA ARG A 181 -0.60 14.78 8.60
C ARG A 181 -0.12 13.78 7.57
N LEU A 182 -0.50 14.01 6.32
CA LEU A 182 -0.08 13.18 5.19
C LEU A 182 1.44 13.27 4.96
N ARG A 183 2.05 12.12 4.74
CA ARG A 183 3.45 11.97 4.35
C ARG A 183 3.52 11.14 3.10
N PHE A 184 4.25 11.65 2.12
CA PHE A 184 4.55 10.94 0.88
C PHE A 184 6.04 10.67 0.79
N LYS A 185 6.39 9.49 0.29
CA LYS A 185 7.76 9.16 -0.13
C LYS A 185 7.72 8.49 -1.49
N LEU A 186 8.74 8.73 -2.31
CA LEU A 186 8.82 8.18 -3.67
C LEU A 186 10.14 7.44 -3.85
N SER A 187 10.10 6.27 -4.47
CA SER A 187 11.29 5.47 -4.76
C SER A 187 12.03 5.99 -5.99
N GLU A 188 13.30 5.64 -6.11
CA GLU A 188 13.94 5.58 -7.42
C GLU A 188 13.24 4.52 -8.30
N PRO A 189 13.24 4.68 -9.64
CA PRO A 189 12.57 3.75 -10.51
C PRO A 189 13.32 2.42 -10.65
N ILE A 190 12.59 1.31 -10.66
CA ILE A 190 13.10 0.03 -11.14
C ILE A 190 12.82 -0.09 -12.64
N VAL A 191 13.84 -0.47 -13.41
CA VAL A 191 13.74 -0.62 -14.87
C VAL A 191 13.74 -2.09 -15.27
N VAL A 192 12.79 -2.45 -16.13
CA VAL A 192 12.65 -3.74 -16.80
C VAL A 192 12.92 -3.54 -18.29
N VAL A 193 13.95 -4.19 -18.79
CA VAL A 193 14.25 -4.24 -20.23
C VAL A 193 13.72 -5.57 -20.76
N TYR A 194 12.60 -5.51 -21.49
CA TYR A 194 12.00 -6.70 -22.04
C TYR A 194 12.84 -7.28 -23.18
N LYS A 195 12.86 -8.62 -23.28
CA LYS A 195 13.70 -9.40 -24.22
C LYS A 195 15.21 -9.38 -23.92
N ASP A 196 15.62 -8.75 -22.83
CA ASP A 196 16.98 -8.87 -22.31
C ASP A 196 17.22 -10.27 -21.72
N GLU A 197 18.46 -10.77 -21.80
CA GLU A 197 18.83 -12.09 -21.22
C GLU A 197 18.60 -12.12 -19.70
N ASN A 198 18.72 -10.96 -19.04
CA ASN A 198 18.52 -10.79 -17.61
C ASN A 198 17.08 -10.36 -17.24
N MET A 199 16.13 -10.43 -18.18
CA MET A 199 14.74 -10.00 -17.97
C MET A 199 14.09 -10.69 -16.77
N GLU A 200 14.31 -11.99 -16.57
CA GLU A 200 13.73 -12.72 -15.43
C GLU A 200 14.15 -12.11 -14.08
N ASN A 201 15.40 -11.68 -13.94
CA ASN A 201 15.87 -11.05 -12.71
C ASN A 201 15.28 -9.65 -12.50
N MET A 202 15.03 -8.90 -13.57
CA MET A 202 14.34 -7.61 -13.48
C MET A 202 12.87 -7.79 -13.11
N VAL A 203 12.19 -8.77 -13.73
CA VAL A 203 10.81 -9.17 -13.40
C VAL A 203 10.72 -9.60 -11.94
N ARG A 204 11.67 -10.43 -11.47
CA ARG A 204 11.79 -10.88 -10.08
C ARG A 204 11.92 -9.70 -9.12
N LYS A 205 12.73 -8.70 -9.44
CA LYS A 205 12.90 -7.50 -8.61
C LYS A 205 11.60 -6.72 -8.47
N VAL A 206 10.91 -6.42 -9.59
CA VAL A 206 9.62 -5.71 -9.54
C VAL A 206 8.59 -6.49 -8.72
N LEU A 207 8.47 -7.80 -8.96
CA LEU A 207 7.56 -8.66 -8.19
C LEU A 207 7.93 -8.69 -6.70
N GLY A 208 9.22 -8.72 -6.36
CA GLY A 208 9.73 -8.66 -4.99
C GLY A 208 9.39 -7.35 -4.27
N HIS A 209 9.45 -6.21 -4.97
CA HIS A 209 9.01 -4.91 -4.42
C HIS A 209 7.50 -4.88 -4.17
N ILE A 210 6.69 -5.36 -5.14
CA ILE A 210 5.23 -5.47 -4.95
C ILE A 210 4.92 -6.37 -3.76
N ALA A 211 5.62 -7.50 -3.64
CA ALA A 211 5.43 -8.45 -2.56
C ALA A 211 5.78 -7.84 -1.19
N TRP A 212 6.85 -7.06 -1.11
CA TRP A 212 7.25 -6.34 0.10
C TRP A 212 6.21 -5.28 0.49
N LEU A 213 5.72 -4.48 -0.47
CA LEU A 213 4.67 -3.47 -0.22
C LEU A 213 3.39 -4.10 0.34
N LEU A 214 3.00 -5.27 -0.19
CA LEU A 214 1.86 -6.02 0.30
C LEU A 214 2.07 -6.53 1.74
N GLU A 215 3.29 -6.86 2.15
CA GLU A 215 3.60 -7.19 3.56
C GLU A 215 3.60 -5.97 4.46
N GLU A 216 4.16 -4.85 4.02
CA GLU A 216 4.22 -3.63 4.81
C GLU A 216 2.83 -3.13 5.21
N VAL A 217 1.86 -3.17 4.29
CA VAL A 217 0.48 -2.76 4.59
C VAL A 217 -0.28 -3.74 5.50
N GLN A 218 0.31 -4.88 5.85
CA GLN A 218 -0.24 -5.82 6.83
C GLN A 218 0.35 -5.65 8.24
N LYS A 219 1.50 -4.95 8.39
CA LYS A 219 2.20 -4.84 9.68
C LYS A 219 1.48 -3.85 10.61
N PRO A 220 1.17 -4.19 11.86
CA PRO A 220 0.54 -3.24 12.78
C PRO A 220 1.40 -1.99 12.97
N ASP A 221 0.78 -0.83 13.21
CA ASP A 221 1.53 0.41 13.49
C ASP A 221 2.42 0.19 14.73
N SER A 222 3.71 0.50 14.62
CA SER A 222 4.68 0.31 15.70
C SER A 222 4.35 1.11 16.97
N ALA A 223 3.55 2.16 16.85
CA ALA A 223 3.01 2.94 17.97
C ALA A 223 2.11 2.09 18.89
N SER A 224 1.36 1.13 18.33
CA SER A 224 0.41 0.28 19.05
C SER A 224 1.08 -0.78 19.95
N GLN A 225 2.37 -1.07 19.75
CA GLN A 225 3.09 -2.06 20.56
C GLN A 225 3.59 -1.51 21.91
N SER A 226 3.46 -0.20 22.15
CA SER A 226 4.01 0.44 23.35
C SER A 226 3.09 0.36 24.59
N GLU A 227 1.81 0.01 24.44
CA GLU A 227 0.85 -0.02 25.57
C GLU A 227 0.56 -1.42 26.14
N GLU A 228 0.98 -2.50 25.50
CA GLU A 228 0.61 -3.86 25.93
C GLU A 228 1.45 -4.43 27.09
N ARG A 229 2.37 -3.64 27.68
CA ARG A 229 3.16 -4.03 28.86
C ARG A 229 2.92 -3.15 30.09
N ALA A 230 1.66 -2.94 30.49
CA ALA A 230 1.38 -2.44 31.84
C ALA A 230 -0.02 -2.75 32.41
N ILE A 231 -0.67 -3.86 32.08
CA ILE A 231 -1.89 -4.25 32.82
C ILE A 231 -1.48 -4.91 34.15
N LYS A 232 -1.16 -4.08 35.14
CA LYS A 232 -1.09 -4.51 36.54
C LYS A 232 -2.52 -4.77 37.03
N LYS A 233 -2.85 -6.04 37.26
CA LYS A 233 -4.08 -6.49 37.94
C LYS A 233 -4.35 -5.65 39.21
N PRO A 234 -5.57 -5.13 39.43
CA PRO A 234 -5.93 -4.58 40.73
C PRO A 234 -6.09 -5.73 41.74
N ARG A 235 -5.32 -5.67 42.83
CA ARG A 235 -5.50 -6.56 43.99
C ARG A 235 -6.81 -6.16 44.69
N SER A 236 -7.78 -7.06 44.69
CA SER A 236 -8.96 -7.00 45.56
C SER A 236 -8.54 -6.98 47.02
N SER A 237 -8.91 -5.95 47.77
CA SER A 237 -8.79 -5.91 49.23
C SER A 237 -10.20 -5.92 49.82
N GLY A 238 -10.82 -7.09 49.88
CA GLY A 238 -12.03 -7.29 50.66
C GLY A 238 -11.67 -7.57 52.11
N ASN A 239 -11.90 -6.61 53.01
CA ASN A 239 -11.91 -6.86 54.45
C ASN A 239 -13.34 -6.73 54.95
N LEU A 240 -14.04 -7.87 55.02
CA LEU A 240 -15.25 -8.05 55.83
C LEU A 240 -14.81 -8.11 57.30
N LYS A 241 -15.21 -7.12 58.09
CA LYS A 241 -15.10 -7.16 59.56
C LYS A 241 -16.39 -7.79 60.09
N GLU A 242 -16.28 -9.05 60.54
CA GLU A 242 -17.23 -9.63 61.48
C GLU A 242 -17.26 -8.77 62.75
N LYS A 243 -18.46 -8.38 63.18
CA LYS A 243 -18.72 -8.02 64.57
C LYS A 243 -19.75 -9.00 65.10
N SER A 244 -19.30 -9.77 66.07
CA SER A 244 -20.06 -10.68 66.91
C SER A 244 -20.92 -9.89 67.90
N ASP A 245 -22.23 -10.11 67.85
CA ASP A 245 -23.13 -9.76 68.95
C ASP A 245 -23.02 -10.83 70.04
N THR A 246 -22.60 -10.43 71.24
CA THR A 246 -22.72 -11.25 72.44
C THR A 246 -23.71 -10.60 73.39
N VAL A 247 -24.81 -11.32 73.60
CA VAL A 247 -25.84 -11.09 74.60
C VAL A 247 -25.23 -11.17 76.01
N VAL A 248 -25.55 -10.19 76.87
CA VAL A 248 -25.51 -10.39 78.34
C VAL A 248 -26.84 -9.94 78.93
N LYS A 249 -27.51 -10.91 79.56
CA LYS A 249 -28.67 -10.74 80.44
C LYS A 249 -28.24 -10.12 81.77
N SER A 250 -28.95 -9.10 82.24
CA SER A 250 -29.72 -9.05 83.51
C SER A 250 -30.30 -7.66 83.67
#